data_AF-A0A0C1EZB0-F1
#
_entry.id   AF-A0A0C1EZB0-F1
#
_cell.length_a   1.000
_cell.length_b   1.000
_cell.length_c   1.000
_cell.angle_alpha   90.00
_cell.angle_beta   90.00
_cell.angle_gamma   90.00
#
_symmetry.space_group_name_H-M   'P 1'
#
loop_
_entity.id
_entity.type
_entity.pdbx_description
1 polymer ?
#
loop_
_entity_poly.entity_id
_entity_poly.type
_entity_poly.pdbx_seq_one_letter_code
_entity_poly.pdbx_strand_id
1 'polypeptide(L)' 'MDYWVLICSFSWFISAFAFYKIYKLWHKDVTQNDKLYKFQIKAGNFKHWIGIIMLIIAGIVYFSKAIE' A
#
# COMPACT_ATOMS: atom_id res chain seq x y z
N MET A 1 45.39 -19.26 -13.25
CA MET A 1 43.92 -19.38 -13.13
C MET A 1 43.32 -18.98 -14.45
N ASP A 2 42.67 -19.93 -15.12
CA ASP A 2 42.16 -19.79 -16.49
C ASP A 2 41.19 -18.62 -16.63
N TYR A 3 41.44 -17.79 -17.64
CA TYR A 3 40.66 -16.61 -18.03
C TYR A 3 39.14 -16.87 -18.05
N TRP A 4 38.74 -18.10 -18.39
CA TRP A 4 37.37 -18.59 -18.37
C TRP A 4 36.70 -18.54 -17.00
N VAL A 5 37.42 -18.89 -15.93
CA VAL A 5 36.88 -18.84 -14.55
C VAL A 5 36.66 -17.39 -14.11
N LEU A 6 37.53 -16.48 -14.56
CA LEU A 6 37.41 -15.05 -14.28
C LEU A 6 36.15 -14.46 -14.95
N ILE A 7 35.96 -14.75 -16.24
CA ILE A 7 34.80 -14.27 -17.01
C ILE A 7 33.49 -14.83 -16.44
N CYS A 8 33.44 -16.12 -16.09
CA CYS A 8 32.27 -16.71 -15.44
C CYS A 8 31.97 -16.00 -14.11
N SER A 9 32.98 -15.75 -13.28
CA SER A 9 32.80 -15.09 -11.98
C SER A 9 32.24 -13.67 -12.12
N PHE A 10 32.75 -12.88 -13.08
CA PHE A 10 32.21 -11.55 -13.37
C PHE A 10 30.77 -11.60 -13.91
N SER A 11 30.45 -12.56 -14.79
CA SER A 11 29.10 -12.73 -15.33
C SER A 11 28.08 -13.06 -14.23
N TRP A 12 28.43 -13.97 -13.32
CA TRP A 12 27.61 -14.32 -12.16
C TRP A 12 27.42 -13.13 -11.21
N PHE A 13 28.47 -12.34 -10.99
CA PHE A 13 28.40 -11.14 -10.16
C PHE A 13 27.45 -10.08 -10.75
N ILE A 14 27.53 -9.82 -12.05
CA ILE A 14 26.64 -8.87 -12.75
C ILE A 14 25.19 -9.36 -12.69
N SER A 15 24.96 -10.65 -12.90
CA SER A 15 23.63 -11.25 -12.81
C SER A 15 23.05 -11.10 -11.40
N ALA A 16 23.81 -11.47 -10.36
CA ALA A 16 23.38 -11.33 -8.97
C ALA A 16 23.09 -9.87 -8.60
N PHE A 17 23.90 -8.92 -9.07
CA PHE A 17 23.69 -7.50 -8.84
C PHE A 17 22.42 -6.97 -9.54
N ALA A 18 22.14 -7.42 -10.76
CA ALA A 18 20.92 -7.08 -11.49
C ALA A 18 19.68 -7.64 -10.77
N PHE A 19 19.71 -8.90 -10.34
CA PHE A 19 18.62 -9.52 -9.56
C PHE A 19 18.38 -8.79 -8.24
N TYR A 20 19.44 -8.43 -7.50
CA TYR A 20 19.32 -7.66 -6.26
C TYR A 20 18.65 -6.30 -6.50
N LYS A 21 19.01 -5.60 -7.57
CA LYS A 21 18.43 -4.29 -7.90
C LYS A 21 16.95 -4.40 -8.25
N ILE A 22 16.57 -5.41 -9.04
CA ILE A 22 15.17 -5.68 -9.41
C ILE A 22 14.34 -6.04 -8.16
N TYR A 23 14.86 -6.93 -7.30
CA TYR A 23 14.19 -7.30 -6.05
C TYR A 23 13.99 -6.08 -5.14
N LYS A 24 14.99 -5.21 -5.01
CA LYS A 24 14.90 -3.99 -4.20
C LYS A 24 13.84 -3.01 -4.74
N LEU A 25 13.73 -2.87 -6.06
CA LEU A 25 12.69 -2.07 -6.71
C LEU A 25 11.30 -2.67 -6.45
N TRP A 26 11.13 -3.97 -6.70
CA TRP A 26 9.87 -4.67 -6.47
C TRP A 26 9.41 -4.62 -5.01
N HIS A 27 10.31 -4.89 -4.06
CA HIS A 27 10.01 -4.81 -2.64
C HIS A 27 9.62 -3.39 -2.20
N LYS A 28 10.25 -2.36 -2.77
CA LYS A 28 9.91 -0.96 -2.48
C LYS A 28 8.52 -0.62 -3.01
N ASP A 29 8.20 -1.03 -4.24
CA ASP A 29 6.88 -0.83 -4.85
C ASP A 29 5.78 -1.56 -4.08
N VAL A 30 5.99 -2.83 -3.73
CA VAL A 30 5.02 -3.61 -2.93
C VAL A 30 4.82 -2.97 -1.56
N THR A 31 5.88 -2.53 -0.88
CA THR A 31 5.77 -1.92 0.46
C THR A 31 5.11 -0.54 0.42
N GLN A 32 5.39 0.29 -0.59
CA GLN A 32 4.73 1.60 -0.73
C GLN A 32 3.27 1.46 -1.17
N ASN A 33 2.97 0.56 -2.11
CA ASN A 33 1.59 0.32 -2.54
C ASN A 33 0.76 -0.33 -1.42
N ASP A 34 1.32 -1.25 -0.63
CA ASP A 34 0.60 -1.85 0.51
C ASP A 34 0.22 -0.80 1.57
N LYS A 35 1.13 0.17 1.83
CA LYS A 35 0.84 1.30 2.73
C LYS A 35 -0.24 2.23 2.16
N LEU A 36 -0.15 2.59 0.87
CA LEU A 36 -1.15 3.43 0.21
C LEU A 36 -2.50 2.76 0.13
N TYR A 37 -2.53 1.47 -0.18
CA TYR A 37 -3.74 0.65 -0.26
C TYR A 37 -4.42 0.53 1.12
N LYS A 38 -3.65 0.22 2.17
CA LYS A 38 -4.17 0.22 3.55
C LYS A 38 -4.68 1.60 3.99
N PHE A 39 -4.03 2.67 3.56
CA PHE A 39 -4.46 4.03 3.85
C PHE A 39 -5.78 4.38 3.13
N GLN A 40 -5.91 4.04 1.85
CA GLN A 40 -7.14 4.25 1.08
C GLN A 40 -8.32 3.47 1.66
N ILE A 41 -8.12 2.21 2.04
CA ILE A 41 -9.17 1.40 2.69
C ILE A 41 -9.61 2.03 4.02
N LYS A 42 -8.65 2.45 4.87
CA LYS A 42 -8.97 3.14 6.13
C LYS A 42 -9.71 4.45 5.89
N ALA A 43 -9.29 5.24 4.90
CA ALA A 43 -9.94 6.52 4.57
C ALA A 43 -11.37 6.31 4.02
N GLY A 44 -11.58 5.28 3.19
CA GLY A 44 -12.91 4.90 2.71
C GLY A 44 -13.84 4.48 3.86
N ASN A 45 -13.33 3.65 4.76
CA ASN A 45 -14.10 3.22 5.93
C ASN A 45 -14.44 4.40 6.84
N PHE A 46 -13.50 5.32 7.08
CA PHE A 46 -13.73 6.52 7.88
C PHE A 46 -14.84 7.43 7.30
N LYS A 47 -14.87 7.62 5.97
CA LYS A 47 -15.95 8.36 5.29
C LYS A 47 -17.31 7.70 5.49
N HIS A 48 -17.36 6.36 5.44
CA HIS A 48 -18.61 5.64 5.63
C HIS A 48 -19.15 5.81 7.06
N TRP A 49 -18.28 5.71 8.06
CA TRP A 49 -18.63 5.97 9.46
C TRP A 49 -19.12 7.41 9.69
N ILE A 50 -18.50 8.41 9.06
CA ILE A 50 -19.00 9.80 9.12
C ILE A 50 -20.41 9.93 8.53
N GLY A 51 -20.69 9.26 7.41
CA GLY A 51 -22.02 9.27 6.80
C GLY A 51 -23.09 8.67 7.71
N ILE A 52 -22.78 7.57 8.39
CA ILE A 52 -23.68 6.93 9.36
C ILE A 52 -23.95 7.87 10.54
N ILE A 53 -22.92 8.52 11.08
CA ILE A 53 -23.07 9.48 12.20
C ILE A 53 -23.96 10.66 11.77
N MET A 54 -23.75 11.22 10.58
CA MET A 54 -24.58 12.32 10.06
C MET A 54 -26.05 11.90 9.90
N LEU A 55 -26.31 10.67 9.44
CA LEU A 55 -27.67 10.14 9.34
C LEU A 55 -28.33 9.97 10.72
N ILE A 56 -27.57 9.51 11.71
CA ILE A 56 -28.07 9.39 13.10
C ILE A 56 -28.40 10.77 13.66
N ILE A 57 -27.52 11.76 13.49
CA ILE A 57 -27.76 13.14 13.95
C ILE A 57 -28.99 13.73 13.25
N ALA A 58 -29.10 13.56 11.93
CA ALA A 58 -30.27 14.03 11.18
C ALA A 58 -31.56 13.35 11.66
N GLY A 59 -31.51 12.04 11.94
CA GLY A 59 -32.63 11.30 12.51
C GLY A 59 -33.04 11.81 13.89
N ILE A 60 -32.07 12.08 14.78
CA ILE A 60 -32.33 12.65 16.10
C ILE A 60 -32.98 14.04 15.97
N VAL A 61 -32.42 14.92 15.14
CA VAL A 61 -32.98 16.26 14.91
C VAL A 61 -34.40 16.19 14.36
N TYR A 62 -34.66 15.30 13.40
CA TYR A 62 -35.99 15.12 12.82
C TYR A 62 -37.00 14.59 13.83
N PHE A 63 -36.62 13.60 14.65
CA PHE A 63 -37.47 13.07 15.72
C PHE A 63 -37.74 14.10 16.81
N SER A 64 -36.73 14.88 17.23
CA SER A 64 -36.91 15.95 18.21
C SER A 64 -37.88 17.01 17.71
N LYS A 65 -37.84 17.35 16.41
CA LYS A 65 -38.79 18.29 15.80
C LYS A 65 -40.21 17.74 15.61
N ALA A 66 -40.37 16.43 15.59
CA ALA A 66 -41.67 15.78 15.44
C ALA A 66 -42.39 15.53 16.78
N ILE A 67 -41.66 15.68 17.89
CA ILE A 67 -42.17 15.53 19.27
C ILE A 67 -42.65 16.88 19.85
N GLU A 68 -42.20 18.00 19.28
CA GLU A 68 -42.68 19.37 19.56
C GLU A 68 -43.91 19.71 18.70
#